data_AF-A0A4Y2HXS8-F1
#
_entry.id   AF-A0A4Y2HXS8-F1
#
_cell.length_a   1.000
_cell.length_b   1.000
_cell.length_c   1.000
_cell.angle_alpha   90.00
_cell.angle_beta   90.00
_cell.angle_gamma   90.00
#
_symmetry.space_group_name_H-M   'P 1'
#
loop_
_entity.id
_entity.type
_entity.pdbx_description
1 polymer ?
#
loop_
_entity_poly.entity_id
_entity_poly.type
_entity_poly.pdbx_seq_one_letter_code
_entity_poly.pdbx_strand_id
1 'polypeptide(L)'
;MRYQTVDAIKGTRSNHSFVPINETQLLVSRVSDSTTTFSASLGSTYGINWWFGKIMECYDEYNDYKIMFMHPHGPSALYTWPKPLDACWIPYEHIMKIVSAPSTNIGRTYKITPEENNSIELLFKNFKVD
;
A
#
# COMPACT_ATOMS: atom_id res chain seq x y z
N MET A 1 -16.92 27.57 21.60
CA MET A 1 -16.61 26.29 22.29
C MET A 1 -16.82 25.19 21.26
N ARG A 2 -15.79 24.44 20.86
CA ARG A 2 -15.82 23.73 19.58
C ARG A 2 -16.70 22.46 19.60
N TYR A 3 -16.95 21.83 20.75
CA TYR A 3 -17.92 20.72 20.91
C TYR A 3 -18.39 20.67 22.38
N GLN A 4 -19.67 20.34 22.62
CA GLN A 4 -20.30 20.37 23.96
C GLN A 4 -20.50 18.98 24.58
N THR A 5 -20.61 17.94 23.75
CA THR A 5 -20.79 16.54 24.17
C THR A 5 -20.04 15.63 23.20
N VAL A 6 -19.30 14.64 23.73
CA VAL A 6 -18.57 13.64 22.93
C VAL A 6 -19.07 12.26 23.36
N ASP A 7 -19.83 11.60 22.49
CA ASP A 7 -20.34 10.25 22.73
C ASP A 7 -19.54 9.22 21.93
N ALA A 8 -19.05 8.18 22.63
CA ALA A 8 -18.37 7.08 22.00
C ALA A 8 -19.39 6.10 21.39
N ILE A 9 -19.34 5.89 20.08
CA ILE A 9 -20.19 4.92 19.37
C ILE A 9 -19.64 3.51 19.62
N LYS A 10 -20.47 2.61 20.16
CA LYS A 10 -20.06 1.21 20.38
C LYS A 10 -19.77 0.54 19.03
N GLY A 11 -18.63 -0.16 18.94
CA GLY A 11 -18.21 -0.90 17.75
C GLY A 11 -17.29 -0.13 16.78
N THR A 12 -16.96 1.13 17.03
CA THR A 12 -16.13 1.96 16.12
C THR A 12 -14.66 2.08 16.52
N ARG A 13 -14.17 1.27 17.47
CA ARG A 13 -12.78 1.34 17.99
C ARG A 13 -11.69 1.11 16.93
N SER A 14 -12.04 0.47 15.82
CA SER A 14 -11.13 0.18 14.70
C SER A 14 -11.27 1.16 13.53
N ASN A 15 -12.05 2.23 13.70
CA ASN A 15 -12.26 3.24 12.66
C ASN A 15 -11.42 4.48 12.99
N HIS A 16 -10.67 4.98 12.01
CA HIS A 16 -9.63 6.00 12.22
C HIS A 16 -9.80 7.23 11.32
N SER A 17 -10.74 7.21 10.38
CA SER A 17 -11.12 8.38 9.58
C SER A 17 -12.63 8.59 9.59
N PHE A 18 -13.04 9.82 9.86
CA PHE A 18 -14.43 10.27 9.89
C PHE A 18 -14.54 11.53 9.02
N VAL A 19 -15.34 11.45 7.95
CA VAL A 19 -15.56 12.59 7.05
C VAL A 19 -17.06 12.95 7.09
N PRO A 20 -17.44 14.17 7.49
CA PRO A 20 -18.83 14.61 7.43
C PRO A 20 -19.30 14.72 5.98
N ILE A 21 -20.38 14.03 5.64
CA ILE A 21 -21.01 14.11 4.31
C ILE A 21 -22.07 15.21 4.33
N ASN A 22 -22.85 15.30 5.41
CA ASN A 22 -23.84 16.35 5.68
C ASN A 22 -24.22 16.34 7.17
N GLU A 23 -25.23 17.13 7.54
CA GLU A 23 -25.69 17.30 8.93
C GLU A 23 -26.10 15.99 9.63
N THR A 24 -26.44 14.94 8.88
CA THR A 24 -26.95 13.68 9.45
C THR A 24 -26.11 12.46 9.07
N GLN A 25 -25.08 12.62 8.24
CA GLN A 25 -24.30 11.51 7.68
C GLN A 25 -22.80 11.71 7.85
N LEU A 26 -22.14 10.64 8.29
CA LEU A 26 -20.69 10.54 8.42
C LEU A 26 -20.20 9.36 7.59
N LEU A 27 -19.19 9.58 6.76
CA LEU A 27 -18.41 8.52 6.16
C LEU A 27 -17.38 8.04 7.19
N VAL A 28 -17.33 6.74 7.42
CA VAL A 28 -16.41 6.14 8.38
C VAL A 28 -15.55 5.12 7.67
N SER A 29 -14.24 5.35 7.66
CA SER A 29 -13.27 4.45 7.02
C SER A 29 -12.33 3.88 8.07
N ARG A 30 -12.09 2.57 7.96
CA ARG A 30 -11.01 1.90 8.69
C ARG A 30 -9.70 2.21 7.99
N VAL A 31 -8.79 2.91 8.66
CA VAL A 31 -7.38 2.93 8.24
C VAL A 31 -6.84 1.56 8.62
N SER A 32 -6.80 0.66 7.66
CA SER A 32 -6.51 -0.77 7.84
C SER A 32 -5.24 -1.02 8.65
N ASP A 33 -5.41 -1.60 9.83
CA ASP A 33 -4.41 -2.21 10.69
C ASP A 33 -4.36 -3.74 10.57
N SER A 34 -5.04 -4.36 9.60
CA SER A 34 -4.90 -5.81 9.32
C SER A 34 -5.28 -6.19 7.90
N THR A 35 -4.31 -6.02 7.00
CA THR A 35 -3.83 -6.96 5.97
C THR A 35 -2.82 -6.12 5.20
N THR A 36 -1.53 -6.44 5.33
CA THR A 36 -0.47 -5.69 4.65
C THR A 36 -0.80 -5.70 3.15
N THR A 37 -1.24 -4.55 2.64
CA THR A 37 -1.62 -4.38 1.25
C THR A 37 -0.33 -4.11 0.50
N PHE A 38 0.10 -5.08 -0.29
CA PHE A 38 1.31 -4.93 -1.08
C PHE A 38 0.95 -4.33 -2.43
N SER A 39 1.70 -3.33 -2.85
CA SER A 39 1.56 -2.67 -4.14
C SER A 39 2.77 -3.01 -4.99
N ALA A 40 2.54 -3.37 -6.25
CA ALA A 40 3.57 -3.33 -7.26
C ALA A 40 3.60 -1.92 -7.86
N SER A 41 4.73 -1.24 -7.72
CA SER A 41 4.95 0.15 -8.16
C SER A 41 5.96 0.22 -9.29
N LEU A 42 5.88 1.26 -10.11
CA LEU A 42 6.84 1.57 -11.16
C LEU A 42 7.99 2.45 -10.63
N GLY A 43 9.23 2.00 -10.77
CA GLY A 43 10.41 2.80 -10.45
C GLY A 43 10.84 3.71 -11.62
N SER A 44 10.98 5.00 -11.35
CA SER A 44 11.78 5.99 -12.10
C SER A 44 12.90 6.45 -11.17
N THR A 45 14.19 6.49 -11.51
CA THR A 45 14.86 7.26 -12.57
C THR A 45 16.07 6.53 -13.22
N TYR A 46 16.21 5.21 -13.03
CA TYR A 46 17.38 4.43 -13.52
C TYR A 46 17.02 3.21 -14.39
N GLY A 47 15.80 3.19 -14.93
CA GLY A 47 15.27 2.07 -15.70
C GLY A 47 13.86 1.74 -15.22
N ILE A 48 12.98 1.47 -16.17
CA ILE A 48 11.60 1.08 -15.90
C ILE A 48 11.66 -0.31 -15.28
N ASN A 49 11.53 -0.40 -13.96
CA ASN A 49 11.46 -1.65 -13.20
C ASN A 49 10.24 -1.59 -12.28
N TRP A 50 9.63 -2.73 -11.98
CA TRP A 50 8.56 -2.80 -11.00
C TRP A 50 9.09 -3.28 -9.63
N TRP A 51 8.46 -2.81 -8.56
CA TRP A 51 8.88 -3.10 -7.17
C TRP A 51 7.69 -3.44 -6.29
N PHE A 52 7.87 -4.44 -5.41
CA PHE A 52 6.91 -4.68 -4.33
C PHE A 52 7.13 -3.71 -3.19
N GLY A 53 6.03 -3.15 -2.68
CA GLY A 53 6.06 -2.31 -1.50
C GLY A 53 4.81 -2.44 -0.65
N LYS A 54 4.85 -1.90 0.55
CA LYS A 54 3.74 -1.82 1.49
C LYS A 54 3.24 -0.38 1.52
N ILE A 55 1.92 -0.20 1.40
CA ILE A 55 1.29 1.09 1.65
C ILE A 55 1.40 1.42 3.15
N MET A 56 2.03 2.54 3.46
CA MET A 56 2.24 3.03 4.82
C MET A 56 1.23 4.11 5.20
N GLU A 57 1.02 5.08 4.30
CA GLU A 57 0.17 6.24 4.52
C GLU A 57 -0.55 6.58 3.19
N CYS A 58 -1.73 7.20 3.29
CA CYS A 58 -2.49 7.72 2.17
C CYS A 58 -2.68 9.23 2.36
N TYR A 59 -2.57 9.99 1.28
CA TYR A 59 -2.85 11.42 1.24
C TYR A 59 -3.96 11.70 0.24
N ASP A 60 -5.20 11.62 0.74
CA ASP A 60 -6.43 11.57 -0.06
C ASP A 60 -6.64 12.81 -0.95
N GLU A 61 -6.15 13.98 -0.52
CA GLU A 61 -6.31 15.25 -1.25
C GLU A 61 -5.67 15.21 -2.64
N TYR A 62 -4.52 14.55 -2.76
CA TYR A 62 -3.77 14.41 -4.02
C TYR A 62 -3.77 12.98 -4.54
N ASN A 63 -4.47 12.07 -3.86
CA ASN A 63 -4.51 10.65 -4.18
C ASN A 63 -3.10 10.02 -4.23
N ASP A 64 -2.23 10.47 -3.32
CA ASP A 64 -0.85 10.00 -3.18
C ASP A 64 -0.73 8.97 -2.08
N TYR A 65 0.21 8.05 -2.26
CA TYR A 65 0.46 6.95 -1.34
C TYR A 65 1.92 6.89 -0.96
N LYS A 66 2.19 6.82 0.34
CA LYS A 66 3.53 6.56 0.84
C LYS A 66 3.78 5.06 0.81
N ILE A 67 4.67 4.64 -0.06
CA ILE A 67 5.03 3.23 -0.24
C ILE A 67 6.40 3.00 0.35
N MET A 68 6.52 1.95 1.16
CA MET A 68 7.81 1.41 1.59
C MET A 68 8.15 0.24 0.67
N PHE A 69 9.32 0.22 0.04
CA PHE A 69 9.72 -0.79 -0.95
C PHE A 69 10.53 -1.94 -0.35
N MET A 70 10.31 -3.12 -0.89
CA MET A 70 11.10 -4.31 -0.62
C MET A 70 12.20 -4.45 -1.64
N HIS A 71 13.36 -4.94 -1.23
CA HIS A 71 14.49 -5.20 -2.12
C HIS A 71 14.61 -6.71 -2.40
N PRO A 72 14.82 -7.11 -3.67
CA PRO A 72 15.05 -8.51 -4.01
C PRO A 72 16.41 -8.98 -3.49
N HIS A 73 16.46 -10.21 -3.01
CA HIS A 73 17.69 -10.86 -2.58
C HIS A 73 18.35 -11.59 -3.76
N GLY A 74 18.95 -10.81 -4.67
CA GLY A 74 19.58 -11.33 -5.89
C GLY A 74 18.55 -11.92 -6.89
N PRO A 75 18.93 -12.90 -7.72
CA PRO A 75 18.04 -13.48 -8.75
C PRO A 75 16.92 -14.36 -8.19
N SER A 76 16.81 -14.49 -6.87
CA SER A 76 15.75 -15.25 -6.22
C SER A 76 14.51 -14.40 -6.01
N ALA A 77 13.31 -14.97 -6.15
CA ALA A 77 12.01 -14.34 -5.82
C ALA A 77 11.80 -14.21 -4.29
N LEU A 78 12.80 -13.70 -3.60
CA LEU A 78 12.87 -13.50 -2.17
C LEU A 78 13.08 -12.03 -1.90
N TYR A 79 12.21 -11.43 -1.11
CA TYR A 79 12.19 -9.99 -0.85
C TYR A 79 12.39 -9.70 0.63
N THR A 80 13.11 -8.63 0.95
CA THR A 80 13.34 -8.18 2.31
C THR A 80 13.13 -6.68 2.44
N TRP A 81 12.84 -6.22 3.66
CA TRP A 81 12.81 -4.79 3.96
C TRP A 81 14.25 -4.28 4.13
N PRO A 82 14.69 -3.29 3.35
CA PRO A 82 16.04 -2.75 3.46
C PRO A 82 16.23 -2.00 4.79
N LYS A 83 17.49 -1.79 5.16
CA LYS A 83 17.88 -0.95 6.29
C LYS A 83 18.96 0.03 5.81
N PRO A 84 18.71 1.36 5.77
CA PRO A 84 17.48 2.05 6.17
C PRO A 84 16.25 1.68 5.30
N LEU A 85 15.06 1.98 5.82
CA LEU A 85 13.82 1.76 5.07
C LEU A 85 13.82 2.64 3.82
N ASP A 86 13.46 2.04 2.69
CA ASP A 86 13.29 2.71 1.42
C ASP A 86 11.81 3.02 1.25
N ALA A 87 11.45 4.31 1.29
CA ALA A 87 10.06 4.73 1.16
C ALA A 87 9.94 6.06 0.44
N CYS A 88 8.93 6.18 -0.44
CA CYS A 88 8.61 7.43 -1.11
C CYS A 88 7.11 7.61 -1.29
N TRP A 89 6.68 8.84 -1.57
CA TRP A 89 5.33 9.14 -2.02
C TRP A 89 5.22 8.92 -3.52
N ILE A 90 4.20 8.18 -3.95
CA ILE A 90 3.86 8.01 -5.36
C ILE A 90 2.36 8.28 -5.59
N PRO A 91 2.00 8.86 -6.74
CA PRO A 91 0.61 8.93 -7.18
C PRO A 91 -0.04 7.54 -7.30
N TYR A 92 -1.34 7.46 -7.06
CA TYR A 92 -2.13 6.23 -7.27
C TYR A 92 -1.93 5.59 -8.64
N GLU A 93 -1.85 6.43 -9.67
CA GLU A 93 -1.65 6.01 -11.07
C GLU A 93 -0.34 5.27 -11.31
N HIS A 94 0.62 5.32 -10.39
CA HIS A 94 1.87 4.54 -10.46
C HIS A 94 1.75 3.17 -9.76
N ILE A 95 0.62 2.87 -9.10
CA ILE A 95 0.34 1.58 -8.47
C ILE A 95 -0.37 0.68 -9.48
N MET A 96 0.33 -0.38 -9.94
CA MET A 96 -0.21 -1.27 -10.97
C MET A 96 -1.24 -2.27 -10.43
N LYS A 97 -0.96 -2.84 -9.26
CA LYS A 97 -1.75 -3.92 -8.68
C LYS A 97 -1.58 -3.95 -7.17
N ILE A 98 -2.71 -4.12 -6.49
CA ILE A 98 -2.76 -4.52 -5.08
C ILE A 98 -2.75 -6.05 -5.02
N VAL A 99 -1.80 -6.60 -4.27
CA VAL A 99 -1.68 -8.04 -4.05
C VAL A 99 -1.82 -8.38 -2.57
N SER A 100 -2.21 -9.64 -2.33
CA SER A 100 -2.25 -10.21 -0.99
C SER A 100 -0.87 -10.20 -0.35
N ALA A 101 -0.84 -10.22 0.99
CA ALA A 101 0.42 -10.31 1.70
C ALA A 101 1.22 -11.55 1.28
N PRO A 102 2.46 -11.42 0.76
CA PRO A 102 3.28 -12.55 0.44
C PRO A 102 3.58 -13.33 1.71
N SER A 103 3.64 -14.65 1.58
CA SER A 103 3.86 -15.54 2.70
C SER A 103 5.33 -15.47 3.17
N THR A 104 5.51 -15.56 4.48
CA THR A 104 6.83 -15.62 5.11
C THR A 104 7.06 -17.02 5.68
N ASN A 105 8.11 -17.70 5.22
CA ASN A 105 8.53 -18.97 5.87
C ASN A 105 9.34 -18.73 7.15
N ILE A 106 10.11 -17.62 7.21
CA ILE A 106 11.08 -17.33 8.29
C ILE A 106 10.87 -15.88 8.84
N GLY A 107 9.69 -15.29 8.60
CA GLY A 107 9.25 -13.98 9.14
C GLY A 107 9.95 -12.73 8.58
N ARG A 108 11.14 -12.84 7.97
CA ARG A 108 11.93 -11.69 7.44
C ARG A 108 12.09 -11.67 5.94
N THR A 109 11.77 -12.78 5.28
CA THR A 109 11.87 -12.92 3.83
C THR A 109 10.51 -13.30 3.30
N TYR A 110 10.10 -12.60 2.25
CA TYR A 110 8.79 -12.72 1.64
C TYR A 110 8.96 -13.42 0.31
N LYS A 111 8.15 -14.46 0.09
CA LYS A 111 8.17 -15.24 -1.15
C LYS A 111 6.91 -14.91 -1.95
N ILE A 112 7.13 -14.71 -3.24
CA ILE A 112 6.07 -14.41 -4.19
C ILE A 112 5.95 -15.62 -5.12
N THR A 113 4.71 -16.03 -5.41
CA THR A 113 4.52 -17.22 -6.23
C THR A 113 4.86 -16.92 -7.69
N PRO A 114 5.30 -17.93 -8.46
CA PRO A 114 5.55 -17.75 -9.88
C PRO A 114 4.31 -17.25 -10.64
N GLU A 115 3.10 -17.69 -10.28
CA GLU A 115 1.87 -17.22 -10.93
C GLU A 115 1.65 -15.72 -10.70
N GLU A 116 1.85 -15.25 -9.47
CA GLU A 116 1.67 -13.84 -9.12
C GLU A 116 2.72 -12.96 -9.81
N ASN A 117 3.98 -13.40 -9.81
CA ASN A 117 5.07 -12.73 -10.52
C ASN A 117 4.78 -12.60 -12.02
N ASN A 118 4.36 -13.69 -12.67
CA ASN A 118 4.00 -13.68 -14.09
C ASN A 118 2.81 -12.75 -14.39
N SER A 119 1.83 -12.68 -13.48
CA SER A 119 0.69 -11.76 -13.64
C SER A 119 1.12 -10.29 -13.60
N ILE A 120 2.09 -9.95 -12.74
CA ILE A 120 2.61 -8.59 -12.59
C ILE A 120 3.50 -8.23 -13.78
N GLU A 121 4.34 -9.15 -14.24
CA GLU A 121 5.14 -8.97 -15.45
C GLU A 121 4.28 -8.68 -16.70
N LEU A 122 3.14 -9.38 -16.83
CA LEU A 122 2.19 -9.11 -17.92
C LEU A 122 1.51 -7.75 -17.79
N LEU A 123 1.15 -7.33 -16.58
CA LEU A 123 0.60 -5.99 -16.34
C LEU A 123 1.62 -4.91 -16.69
N PHE A 124 2.85 -5.08 -16.20
CA PHE A 124 3.96 -4.17 -16.42
C PHE A 124 4.24 -3.94 -17.91
N LYS A 125 4.25 -5.00 -18.74
CA LYS A 125 4.45 -4.88 -20.19
C LYS A 125 3.38 -4.04 -20.90
N ASN A 126 2.17 -3.99 -20.34
CA ASN A 126 1.05 -3.23 -20.89
C ASN A 126 0.85 -1.89 -20.19
N PHE A 127 1.65 -1.61 -19.15
CA PHE A 127 1.50 -0.43 -18.32
C PHE A 127 2.08 0.78 -19.05
N LYS A 128 1.27 1.82 -19.18
CA LYS A 128 1.68 3.13 -19.71
C LYS A 128 1.37 4.15 -18.64
N VAL A 129 2.40 4.85 -18.20
CA VAL A 129 2.23 6.07 -17.42
C VAL A 129 2.30 7.19 -18.45
N ASP A 130 1.21 7.95 -18.57
CA ASP A 130 1.08 9.08 -19.50
C ASP A 130 1.89 10.30 -19.04
#